data_AF-A0A519BIT2-F1
#
_entry.id   AF-A0A519BIT2-F1
#
_cell.length_a   1.000
_cell.length_b   1.000
_cell.length_c   1.000
_cell.angle_alpha   90.00
_cell.angle_beta   90.00
_cell.angle_gamma   90.00
#
_symmetry.space_group_name_H-M   'P 1'
#
loop_
_entity.id
_entity.type
_entity.pdbx_description
1 polymer ?
#
loop_
_entity_poly.entity_id
_entity_poly.type
_entity_poly.pdbx_seq_one_letter_code
_entity_poly.pdbx_strand_id
1 'polypeptide(L)'
;MSYRSRFNHPSIDTLKNFLSIEGIDIKKPSLLILDEIQLLSDPSNALKLLHDHFTNLKVIATGSSSLDIKRKFSDSLAGRKKVYFIYI
;
A
#
# COMPACT_ATOMS: atom_id res chain seq x y z
N MET A 1 -2.05 -5.03 17.49
CA MET A 1 -1.72 -3.68 17.02
C MET A 1 -2.11 -3.57 15.55
N SER A 2 -2.99 -2.64 15.18
CA SER A 2 -3.50 -2.49 13.80
C SER A 2 -2.39 -2.07 12.82
N TYR A 3 -2.36 -2.64 11.61
CA TYR A 3 -1.37 -2.35 10.54
C TYR A 3 -1.18 -0.84 10.32
N ARG A 4 -2.24 -0.06 10.51
CA ARG A 4 -2.27 1.41 10.41
C ARG A 4 -1.12 2.10 11.17
N SER A 5 -0.82 1.63 12.38
CA SER A 5 0.25 2.21 13.21
C SER A 5 1.65 2.06 12.58
N ARG A 6 1.90 0.98 11.84
CA ARG A 6 3.19 0.68 11.20
C ARG A 6 3.39 1.41 9.88
N PHE A 7 2.28 1.82 9.24
CA PHE A 7 2.28 2.47 7.93
C PHE A 7 2.25 4.00 7.99
N ASN A 8 2.09 4.62 9.16
CA ASN A 8 2.09 6.08 9.30
C ASN A 8 3.51 6.70 9.23
N HIS A 9 4.56 5.91 9.48
CA HIS A 9 5.97 6.27 9.24
C HIS A 9 6.68 5.13 8.51
N PRO A 10 6.35 4.91 7.22
CA PRO A 10 6.85 3.74 6.52
C PRO A 10 8.35 3.93 6.21
N SER A 11 9.18 3.04 6.77
CA SER A 11 10.56 2.83 6.36
C SER A 11 10.70 1.47 5.67
N ILE A 12 11.73 1.31 4.84
CA ILE A 12 12.00 0.05 4.14
C ILE A 12 12.10 -1.11 5.13
N ASP A 13 12.80 -0.89 6.25
CA ASP A 13 12.97 -1.90 7.31
C ASP A 13 11.65 -2.24 8.00
N THR A 14 10.81 -1.22 8.25
CA THR A 14 9.49 -1.42 8.87
C THR A 14 8.58 -2.23 7.97
N LEU A 15 8.56 -1.91 6.67
CA LEU A 15 7.80 -2.64 5.67
C LEU A 15 8.31 -4.07 5.50
N LYS A 16 9.64 -4.27 5.45
CA LYS A 16 10.25 -5.60 5.36
C LYS A 16 9.92 -6.46 6.59
N ASN A 17 9.97 -5.88 7.78
CA ASN A 17 9.58 -6.57 9.01
C ASN A 17 8.08 -6.90 9.01
N PHE A 18 7.23 -5.96 8.59
CA PHE A 18 5.79 -6.20 8.43
C PHE A 18 5.53 -7.38 7.48
N LEU A 19 6.09 -7.34 6.26
CA LEU A 19 5.93 -8.41 5.28
C LEU A 19 6.41 -9.76 5.84
N SER A 20 7.53 -9.77 6.56
CA SER A 20 8.06 -10.99 7.18
C SER A 20 7.13 -11.55 8.27
N ILE A 21 6.54 -10.68 9.10
CA ILE A 21 5.60 -11.06 10.16
C ILE A 21 4.30 -11.61 9.56
N GLU A 22 3.83 -11.01 8.46
CA GLU A 22 2.66 -11.49 7.71
C GLU A 22 2.98 -12.75 6.87
N GLY A 23 4.20 -13.28 6.92
CA GLY A 23 4.62 -14.49 6.20
C GLY A 23 4.80 -14.30 4.70
N ILE A 24 4.94 -13.06 4.23
CA ILE A 24 5.12 -12.74 2.81
C ILE A 24 6.60 -12.88 2.43
N ASP A 25 6.89 -13.82 1.53
CA ASP A 25 8.22 -14.00 0.98
C ASP A 25 8.49 -12.99 -0.15
N ILE A 26 9.28 -11.96 0.15
CA ILE A 26 9.69 -10.91 -0.79
C ILE A 26 10.52 -11.41 -1.98
N LYS A 27 11.10 -12.62 -1.89
CA LYS A 27 11.86 -13.22 -3.01
C LYS A 27 10.97 -13.93 -4.01
N LYS A 28 9.72 -14.20 -3.66
CA LYS A 28 8.76 -14.90 -4.51
C LYS A 28 7.63 -13.96 -4.94
N PRO A 29 7.00 -14.22 -6.09
CA PRO A 29 5.79 -13.53 -6.49
C PRO A 29 4.74 -13.61 -5.37
N SER A 30 4.36 -12.46 -4.83
CA SER A 30 3.45 -12.35 -3.70
C SER A 30 2.39 -11.28 -3.98
N LEU A 31 1.20 -11.47 -3.42
CA LEU A 31 0.10 -10.52 -3.51
C LEU A 31 -0.21 -9.96 -2.13
N LEU A 32 -0.14 -8.64 -1.98
CA LEU A 32 -0.58 -7.92 -0.79
C LEU A 32 -1.86 -7.16 -1.11
N ILE A 33 -2.90 -7.39 -0.32
CA ILE A 33 -4.17 -6.66 -0.40
C ILE A 33 -4.28 -5.76 0.83
N LEU A 34 -4.40 -4.46 0.61
CA LEU A 34 -4.56 -3.45 1.64
C LEU A 34 -5.97 -2.91 1.60
N ASP A 35 -6.76 -3.24 2.61
CA ASP A 35 -8.12 -2.73 2.72
C ASP A 35 -8.19 -1.38 3.44
N GLU A 36 -9.21 -0.60 3.09
CA GLU A 36 -9.48 0.75 3.60
C GLU A 36 -8.24 1.66 3.62
N ILE A 37 -7.53 1.71 2.49
CA ILE A 37 -6.23 2.38 2.34
C ILE A 37 -6.27 3.87 2.70
N GLN A 38 -7.43 4.52 2.50
CA GLN A 38 -7.64 5.92 2.84
C GLN A 38 -7.59 6.21 4.33
N LEU A 39 -7.61 5.18 5.20
CA LEU A 39 -7.48 5.37 6.64
C LEU A 39 -6.04 5.57 7.09
N LEU A 40 -5.06 5.29 6.23
CA LEU A 40 -3.66 5.66 6.49
C LEU A 40 -3.48 7.18 6.45
N SER A 41 -2.51 7.70 7.20
CA SER A 41 -2.16 9.13 7.16
C SER A 41 -1.50 9.50 5.83
N ASP A 42 -0.57 8.66 5.34
CA ASP A 42 0.16 8.83 4.08
C ASP A 42 0.19 7.54 3.26
N PRO A 43 -0.94 7.16 2.63
CA PRO A 43 -1.02 5.96 1.80
C PRO A 43 -0.12 6.04 0.55
N SER A 44 0.12 7.24 0.02
CA SER A 44 0.95 7.45 -1.17
C SER A 44 2.38 6.98 -0.95
N ASN A 45 3.01 7.42 0.15
CA ASN A 45 4.39 7.07 0.44
C ASN A 45 4.55 5.58 0.73
N ALA A 46 3.62 5.00 1.49
CA ALA A 46 3.59 3.57 1.77
C ALA A 46 3.57 2.72 0.49
N LEU A 47 2.65 3.01 -0.43
CA LEU A 47 2.53 2.27 -1.69
C LEU A 47 3.73 2.49 -2.61
N LYS A 48 4.29 3.69 -2.63
CA LYS A 48 5.52 3.98 -3.38
C LYS A 48 6.68 3.13 -2.88
N LEU A 49 6.92 3.09 -1.57
CA LEU A 49 7.99 2.28 -1.00
C LEU A 49 7.78 0.79 -1.27
N LEU A 50 6.54 0.30 -1.15
CA LEU A 50 6.21 -1.09 -1.46
C LEU A 50 6.51 -1.44 -2.92
N HIS A 51 6.07 -0.60 -3.85
CA HIS A 51 6.28 -0.80 -5.29
C HIS A 51 7.77 -0.70 -5.67
N ASP A 52 8.48 0.31 -5.17
CA ASP A 52 9.85 0.62 -5.60
C ASP A 52 10.89 -0.36 -5.03
N HIS A 53 10.65 -0.96 -3.85
CA HIS A 53 11.64 -1.81 -3.17
C HIS A 53 11.32 -3.32 -3.20
N PHE A 54 10.07 -3.70 -3.49
CA PHE A 54 9.65 -5.11 -3.49
C PHE A 54 9.09 -5.47 -4.87
N THR A 55 9.99 -5.68 -5.84
CA THR A 55 9.64 -5.90 -7.26
C THR A 55 8.77 -7.14 -7.52
N ASN A 56 8.86 -8.16 -6.67
CA ASN A 56 8.02 -9.37 -6.76
C ASN A 56 6.67 -9.23 -6.04
N LEU A 57 6.40 -8.08 -5.41
CA LEU A 57 5.18 -7.83 -4.67
C LEU A 57 4.17 -7.09 -5.54
N LYS A 58 3.05 -7.75 -5.83
CA LYS A 58 1.88 -7.08 -6.38
C LYS A 58 1.07 -6.51 -5.23
N VAL A 59 0.75 -5.22 -5.29
CA VAL A 59 -0.07 -4.55 -4.27
C VAL A 59 -1.43 -4.19 -4.87
N ILE A 60 -2.50 -4.58 -4.20
CA ILE A 60 -3.86 -4.12 -4.46
C ILE A 60 -4.30 -3.34 -3.23
N ALA A 61 -4.76 -2.11 -3.44
CA ALA A 61 -5.32 -1.29 -2.37
C ALA A 61 -6.80 -1.03 -2.66
N THR A 62 -7.65 -1.25 -1.66
CA THR A 62 -9.08 -1.02 -1.73
C THR A 62 -9.49 0.08 -0.75
N GLY A 63 -10.68 0.63 -0.97
CA GLY A 63 -11.24 1.61 -0.05
C GLY A 63 -12.62 2.08 -0.49
N SER A 64 -13.45 2.36 0.49
CA SER A 64 -14.85 2.76 0.31
C SER A 64 -15.01 4.23 -0.11
N SER A 65 -14.09 5.12 0.27
CA SER A 65 -14.19 6.55 -0.03
C SER A 65 -13.29 6.96 -1.20
N SER A 66 -13.87 7.02 -2.39
CA SER A 66 -13.17 7.48 -3.60
C SER A 66 -12.67 8.93 -3.48
N LEU A 67 -13.38 9.79 -2.73
CA LEU A 67 -12.98 11.17 -2.48
C LEU A 67 -11.74 11.23 -1.59
N ASP A 68 -11.71 10.51 -0.47
CA ASP A 68 -10.56 10.52 0.43
C ASP A 68 -9.33 9.87 -0.21
N ILE A 69 -9.53 8.80 -0.99
CA ILE A 69 -8.47 8.21 -1.82
C ILE A 69 -7.90 9.27 -2.75
N LYS A 70 -8.74 9.99 -3.52
CA LYS A 70 -8.26 11.05 -4.41
C LYS A 70 -7.51 12.17 -3.67
N ARG A 71 -7.97 12.58 -2.48
CA ARG A 71 -7.33 13.65 -1.69
C ARG A 71 -5.97 13.24 -1.12
N LYS A 72 -5.85 12.01 -0.62
CA LYS A 72 -4.62 11.51 0.02
C LYS A 72 -3.60 10.96 -0.97
N PHE A 73 -4.05 10.50 -2.12
CA PHE A 73 -3.16 10.02 -3.16
C PHE A 73 -2.67 11.16 -4.05
N SER A 74 -1.55 11.76 -3.66
CA SER A 74 -0.82 12.75 -4.46
C SER A 74 -0.33 12.19 -5.82
N ASP A 75 0.16 13.08 -6.69
CA ASP A 75 0.76 12.73 -7.99
C ASP A 75 2.03 11.87 -7.87
N SER A 76 2.57 11.63 -6.67
CA SER A 76 3.80 10.86 -6.47
C SER A 76 3.69 9.40 -6.95
N LEU A 77 2.48 8.88 -7.11
CA LEU A 77 2.19 7.54 -7.63
C LEU A 77 1.89 7.53 -9.14
N ALA A 78 2.04 8.65 -9.84
CA ALA A 78 1.89 8.72 -11.29
C ALA A 78 2.78 7.67 -11.99
N GLY A 79 2.19 6.95 -12.95
CA GLY A 79 2.84 5.84 -13.66
C GLY A 79 3.03 4.54 -12.85
N ARG A 80 2.82 4.56 -11.52
CA ARG A 80 2.98 3.41 -10.60
C ARG A 80 1.66 2.83 -10.10
N LYS A 81 0.53 3.45 -10.46
CA LYS A 81 -0.81 2.99 -10.06
C LYS A 81 -1.74 2.82 -11.26
N LYS A 82 -2.64 1.85 -11.15
CA LYS A 82 -3.84 1.73 -11.99
C LYS A 82 -5.05 1.83 -11.07
N VAL A 83 -5.97 2.73 -11.38
CA VAL A 83 -7.16 3.00 -10.57
C VAL A 83 -8.37 2.43 -11.27
N TYR A 84 -9.18 1.68 -10.54
CA TYR A 84 -10.43 1.09 -11.02
C TYR A 84 -11.56 1.60 -10.13
N PHE A 85 -12.63 2.10 -10.75
CA PHE A 85 -13.87 2.41 -10.04
C PHE A 85 -14.81 1.23 -10.21
N ILE A 86 -15.28 0.69 -9.09
CA ILE A 86 -16.23 -0.42 -9.06
C ILE A 86 -17.60 0.17 -8.78
N TYR A 87 -18.56 -0.15 -9.64
CA TYR A 87 -19.96 0.20 -9.49
C TYR A 87 -20.73 -1.10 -9.22
N ILE A 88 -21.74 -1.03 -8.36
CA ILE A 88 -22.63 -2.15 -8.02
C ILE A 88 -23.92 -1.97 -8.80
#